data_AF-A0A3N0AS58-F1
#
_entry.id   AF-A0A3N0AS58-F1
#
_cell.length_a   1.000
_cell.length_b   1.000
_cell.length_c   1.000
_cell.angle_alpha   90.00
_cell.angle_beta   90.00
_cell.angle_gamma   90.00
#
_symmetry.space_group_name_H-M   'P 1'
#
loop_
_entity.id
_entity.type
_entity.pdbx_description
1 polymer ?
#
loop_
_entity_poly.entity_id
_entity_poly.type
_entity_poly.pdbx_seq_one_letter_code
_entity_poly.pdbx_strand_id
1 'polypeptide(L)'
;MGSQGDLLSGVATAHDLMHRVVGLQNRINQLSTQFAAKTEKKTKRHPVLYAVAGFLIAFALITSTPLKAITYPITIPFFSMGGMELQVMVWNIVNLVLSAIIGAVLYGVISKSADKGRARKNAAIDQANAQVEASNQALAQSIEQTRQEIVAVQQRWAAEVAPWYPMDYDSIDAVDFFLAAVRNHRASTVQEMANLYETERHQRRMEQGQQQILNQQRIGNMLQLGNLFMQGQILSQAQQINANTASASSNLDWIANAMGKR
;
A
#
# COMPACT_ATOMS: atom_id res chain seq x y z
N MET A 1 0.09 -45.46 24.14
CA MET A 1 -1.26 -44.89 24.31
C MET A 1 -2.23 -46.05 24.29
N GLY A 2 -2.93 -46.31 25.40
CA GLY A 2 -3.60 -47.60 25.64
C GLY A 2 -5.08 -47.49 25.98
N SER A 3 -5.70 -46.32 25.86
CA SER A 3 -7.13 -46.13 26.12
C SER A 3 -7.79 -45.24 25.05
N GLN A 4 -9.05 -45.49 24.74
CA GLN A 4 -9.85 -44.66 23.82
C GLN A 4 -9.95 -43.20 24.28
N GLY A 5 -9.86 -42.95 25.58
CA GLY A 5 -9.79 -41.61 26.16
C GLY A 5 -8.51 -40.86 25.79
N ASP A 6 -7.37 -41.55 25.74
CA ASP A 6 -6.09 -40.95 25.31
C ASP A 6 -6.13 -40.56 23.83
N LEU A 7 -6.74 -41.39 22.98
CA LEU A 7 -6.86 -41.09 21.54
C LEU A 7 -7.77 -39.89 21.29
N LEU A 8 -8.93 -39.82 21.95
CA LEU A 8 -9.84 -38.67 21.81
C LEU A 8 -9.16 -37.37 22.25
N SER A 9 -8.45 -37.39 23.38
CA SER A 9 -7.69 -36.23 23.87
C SER A 9 -6.58 -35.81 22.91
N GLY A 10 -5.83 -36.78 22.38
CA GLY A 10 -4.79 -36.55 21.37
C GLY A 10 -5.34 -35.93 20.09
N VAL A 11 -6.42 -36.50 19.54
CA VAL A 11 -7.05 -36.01 18.30
C VAL A 11 -7.71 -34.64 18.50
N ALA A 12 -8.30 -34.38 19.67
CA ALA A 12 -8.82 -33.05 20.01
C ALA A 12 -7.70 -32.00 20.06
N THR A 13 -6.54 -32.36 20.62
CA THR A 13 -5.34 -31.50 20.60
C THR A 13 -4.85 -31.25 19.18
N ALA A 14 -4.77 -32.30 18.35
CA ALA A 14 -4.39 -32.17 16.94
C ALA A 14 -5.34 -31.22 16.18
N HIS A 15 -6.65 -31.40 16.36
CA HIS A 15 -7.67 -30.55 15.77
C HIS A 15 -7.51 -29.08 16.17
N ASP A 16 -7.40 -28.78 17.48
CA ASP A 16 -7.24 -27.41 17.97
C ASP A 16 -5.98 -26.74 17.39
N LEU A 17 -4.83 -27.43 17.42
CA LEU A 17 -3.58 -26.87 16.93
C LEU A 17 -3.63 -26.59 15.41
N MET A 18 -4.20 -27.49 14.60
CA MET A 18 -4.34 -27.30 13.15
C MET A 18 -5.26 -26.12 12.81
N HIS A 19 -6.44 -26.05 13.43
CA HIS A 19 -7.37 -24.94 13.24
C HIS A 19 -6.76 -23.61 13.69
N ARG A 20 -5.99 -23.64 14.78
CA ARG A 20 -5.30 -22.44 15.27
C ARG A 20 -4.26 -21.93 14.27
N VAL A 21 -3.48 -22.81 13.63
CA VAL A 21 -2.54 -22.40 12.56
C VAL A 21 -3.28 -21.74 11.41
N VAL A 22 -4.40 -22.32 10.95
CA VAL A 22 -5.21 -21.74 9.87
C VAL A 22 -5.79 -20.37 10.26
N GLY A 23 -6.31 -20.24 11.49
CA GLY A 23 -6.80 -18.97 12.01
C GLY A 23 -5.72 -17.88 12.06
N LEU A 24 -4.51 -18.23 12.51
CA LEU A 24 -3.37 -17.32 12.54
C LEU A 24 -2.89 -16.92 11.14
N GLN A 25 -2.89 -17.84 10.18
CA GLN A 25 -2.57 -17.53 8.78
C GLN A 25 -3.59 -16.57 8.17
N ASN A 26 -4.88 -16.79 8.41
CA ASN A 26 -5.93 -15.88 7.96
C ASN A 26 -5.78 -14.48 8.58
N ARG A 27 -5.39 -14.40 9.86
CA ARG A 27 -5.08 -13.14 10.52
C ARG A 27 -3.91 -12.41 9.86
N ILE A 28 -2.82 -13.12 9.49
CA ILE A 28 -1.71 -12.51 8.73
C ILE A 28 -2.21 -11.96 7.39
N ASN A 29 -2.99 -12.72 6.64
CA ASN A 29 -3.54 -12.28 5.35
C ASN A 29 -4.39 -11.01 5.52
N GLN A 30 -5.27 -10.97 6.52
CA GLN A 30 -6.07 -9.79 6.84
C GLN A 30 -5.20 -8.58 7.20
N LEU A 31 -4.22 -8.74 8.07
CA LEU A 31 -3.30 -7.67 8.45
C LEU A 31 -2.49 -7.16 7.27
N SER A 32 -2.02 -8.05 6.39
CA SER A 32 -1.28 -7.68 5.19
C SER A 32 -2.10 -6.82 4.22
N THR A 33 -3.41 -7.03 4.13
CA THR A 33 -4.29 -6.19 3.28
C THR A 33 -4.51 -4.77 3.83
N GLN A 34 -4.24 -4.54 5.12
CA GLN A 34 -4.47 -3.23 5.75
C GLN A 34 -3.29 -2.25 5.57
N PHE A 35 -2.18 -2.68 4.97
CA PHE A 35 -1.06 -1.78 4.70
C PHE A 35 -1.48 -0.67 3.71
N ALA A 36 -1.26 0.57 4.11
CA ALA A 36 -1.58 1.74 3.29
C ALA A 36 -0.34 2.34 2.62
N ALA A 37 -0.52 2.84 1.40
CA ALA A 37 0.49 3.62 0.70
C ALA A 37 0.56 5.06 1.25
N LYS A 38 1.74 5.68 1.16
CA LYS A 38 1.92 7.10 1.49
C LYS A 38 1.13 7.97 0.53
N THR A 39 0.33 8.88 1.07
CA THR A 39 -0.42 9.89 0.33
C THR A 39 0.51 11.00 -0.16
N GLU A 40 0.80 10.94 -1.46
CA GLU A 40 1.39 12.00 -2.31
C GLU A 40 2.82 12.50 -2.03
N LYS A 41 3.45 13.01 -3.10
CA LYS A 41 4.80 13.59 -3.12
C LYS A 41 4.73 15.10 -2.87
N LYS A 42 5.70 15.63 -2.12
CA LYS A 42 5.80 17.07 -1.78
C LYS A 42 5.75 17.99 -3.01
N THR A 43 5.06 19.12 -2.86
CA THR A 43 4.97 20.14 -3.92
C THR A 43 6.30 20.90 -4.08
N LYS A 44 6.86 20.87 -5.29
CA LYS A 44 8.13 21.54 -5.64
C LYS A 44 7.96 23.05 -5.88
N ARG A 45 9.07 23.80 -5.79
CA ARG A 45 9.11 25.24 -6.07
C ARG A 45 9.22 25.47 -7.57
N HIS A 46 8.49 26.44 -8.09
CA HIS A 46 8.56 26.84 -9.50
C HIS A 46 8.98 28.31 -9.61
N PRO A 47 10.27 28.64 -9.35
CA PRO A 47 10.74 30.02 -9.29
C PRO A 47 10.59 30.75 -10.63
N VAL A 48 10.82 30.05 -11.74
CA VAL A 48 10.65 30.58 -13.10
C VAL A 48 9.19 30.93 -13.38
N LEU A 49 8.23 30.10 -12.95
CA LEU A 49 6.81 30.36 -13.13
C LEU A 49 6.37 31.64 -12.39
N TYR A 50 6.86 31.84 -11.16
CA TYR A 50 6.55 33.05 -10.39
C TYR A 50 7.16 34.30 -11.01
N ALA A 51 8.38 34.20 -11.56
CA ALA A 51 9.04 35.30 -12.25
C ALA A 51 8.30 35.69 -13.54
N VAL A 52 7.90 34.70 -14.34
CA VAL A 52 7.11 34.90 -15.57
C VAL A 52 5.73 35.50 -15.23
N ALA A 53 5.04 34.98 -14.22
CA ALA A 53 3.74 35.52 -13.81
C ALA A 53 3.85 36.98 -13.33
N GLY A 54 4.85 37.31 -12.51
CA GLY A 54 5.11 38.67 -12.05
C GLY A 54 5.40 39.63 -13.21
N PHE A 55 6.23 39.20 -14.16
CA PHE A 55 6.54 39.97 -15.36
C PHE A 55 5.31 40.20 -16.24
N LEU A 56 4.51 39.17 -16.51
CA LEU A 56 3.31 39.28 -17.35
C LEU A 56 2.24 40.19 -16.74
N ILE A 57 2.02 40.12 -15.42
CA ILE A 57 1.11 41.02 -14.70
C ILE A 57 1.60 42.47 -14.83
N ALA A 58 2.90 42.72 -14.62
CA ALA A 58 3.48 44.05 -14.74
C ALA A 58 3.37 44.61 -16.18
N PHE A 59 3.69 43.78 -17.17
CA PHE A 59 3.63 44.13 -18.58
C PHE A 59 2.20 44.46 -19.04
N ALA A 60 1.22 43.65 -18.64
CA ALA A 60 -0.19 43.89 -18.93
C ALA A 60 -0.71 45.18 -18.28
N LEU A 61 -0.29 45.47 -17.04
CA LEU A 61 -0.66 46.71 -16.35
C LEU A 61 -0.05 47.95 -17.03
N ILE A 62 1.21 47.90 -17.46
CA ILE A 62 1.88 49.03 -18.11
C ILE A 62 1.31 49.31 -19.51
N THR A 63 0.96 48.26 -20.25
CA THR A 63 0.34 48.39 -21.59
C THR A 63 -1.14 48.80 -21.53
N SER A 64 -1.76 48.73 -20.35
CA SER A 64 -3.12 49.25 -20.12
C SER A 64 -3.17 50.78 -20.13
N THR A 65 -4.36 51.33 -20.43
CA THR A 65 -4.64 52.78 -20.54
C THR A 65 -4.19 53.65 -19.37
N PRO A 66 -4.35 53.27 -18.08
CA PRO A 66 -3.99 54.16 -16.98
C PRO A 66 -2.48 54.37 -16.78
N LEU A 67 -1.64 53.33 -16.92
CA LEU A 67 -0.19 53.49 -16.75
C LEU A 67 0.49 54.04 -18.01
N LYS A 68 -0.06 53.74 -19.20
CA LYS A 68 0.42 54.33 -20.45
C LYS A 68 0.44 55.86 -20.38
N ALA A 69 -0.56 56.49 -19.76
CA ALA A 69 -0.61 57.95 -19.59
C ALA A 69 0.51 58.52 -18.71
N ILE A 70 1.09 57.71 -17.82
CA ILE A 70 2.15 58.13 -16.88
C ILE A 70 3.52 58.01 -17.54
N THR A 71 3.78 56.91 -18.24
CA THR A 71 5.10 56.66 -18.79
C THR A 71 5.27 57.34 -20.16
N TYR A 72 4.20 57.52 -20.96
CA TYR A 72 4.28 58.01 -22.35
C TYR A 72 4.82 59.45 -22.46
N PRO A 73 4.54 60.36 -21.51
CA PRO A 73 5.15 61.68 -21.48
C PRO A 73 6.68 61.67 -21.38
N ILE A 74 7.27 60.64 -20.78
CA ILE A 74 8.74 60.50 -20.62
C ILE A 74 9.43 60.32 -21.99
N THR A 75 8.71 59.84 -23.01
CA THR A 75 9.27 59.57 -24.34
C THR A 75 9.07 60.70 -25.34
N ILE A 76 8.28 61.74 -24.99
CA ILE A 76 8.01 62.90 -25.86
C ILE A 76 9.29 63.58 -26.39
N PRO A 77 10.37 63.75 -25.61
CA PRO A 77 11.61 64.37 -26.11
C PRO A 77 12.31 63.59 -27.24
N PHE A 78 11.98 62.30 -27.43
CA PHE A 78 12.57 61.47 -28.48
C PHE A 78 11.80 61.59 -29.82
N PHE A 79 10.58 62.13 -29.79
CA PHE A 79 9.81 62.40 -31.01
C PHE A 79 10.51 63.44 -31.89
N SER A 80 11.06 64.49 -31.28
CA SER A 80 11.80 65.55 -32.00
C SER A 80 13.16 65.09 -32.54
N MET A 81 13.70 63.97 -32.04
CA MET A 81 15.01 63.44 -32.45
C MET A 81 14.94 62.40 -33.58
N GLY A 82 13.82 61.68 -33.71
CA GLY A 82 13.71 60.58 -34.69
C GLY A 82 12.28 60.19 -35.06
N GLY A 83 11.32 61.09 -34.86
CA GLY A 83 9.92 60.88 -35.20
C GLY A 83 9.23 59.79 -34.37
N MET A 84 8.11 59.30 -34.91
CA MET A 84 7.23 58.35 -34.21
C MET A 84 7.88 56.98 -33.97
N GLU A 85 8.73 56.51 -34.90
CA GLU A 85 9.38 55.20 -34.76
C GLU A 85 10.36 55.16 -33.58
N LEU A 86 11.22 56.18 -33.45
CA LEU A 86 12.15 56.27 -32.32
C LEU A 86 11.40 56.42 -30.99
N GLN A 87 10.33 57.22 -30.96
CA GLN A 87 9.52 57.40 -29.77
C GLN A 87 8.86 56.09 -29.31
N VAL A 88 8.28 55.30 -30.24
CA VAL A 88 7.67 54.00 -29.94
C VAL A 88 8.72 52.98 -29.51
N MET A 89 9.92 53.00 -30.11
CA MET A 89 11.01 52.13 -29.71
C MET A 89 11.48 52.43 -28.27
N VAL A 90 11.75 53.70 -27.95
CA VAL A 90 12.15 54.13 -26.60
C VAL A 90 11.05 53.81 -25.60
N TRP A 91 9.79 53.99 -25.98
CA TRP A 91 8.62 53.60 -25.19
C TRP A 91 8.59 52.13 -24.82
N ASN A 92 8.83 51.24 -25.79
CA ASN A 92 8.87 49.81 -25.55
C ASN A 92 10.04 49.42 -24.63
N ILE A 93 11.20 50.08 -24.75
CA ILE A 93 12.36 49.86 -23.87
C ILE A 93 12.05 50.30 -22.44
N VAL A 94 11.50 51.50 -22.25
CA VAL A 94 11.11 52.01 -20.93
C VAL A 94 10.08 51.09 -20.27
N ASN A 95 9.08 50.64 -21.03
CA ASN A 95 8.07 49.71 -20.53
C ASN A 95 8.66 48.34 -20.16
N LEU A 96 9.61 47.82 -20.94
CA LEU A 96 10.28 46.57 -20.64
C LEU A 96 11.06 46.65 -19.32
N VAL A 97 11.82 47.73 -19.12
CA VAL A 97 12.61 47.96 -17.91
C VAL A 97 11.70 48.13 -16.69
N LEU A 98 10.65 48.93 -16.80
CA LEU A 98 9.67 49.11 -15.71
C LEU A 98 8.92 47.81 -15.39
N SER A 99 8.55 47.03 -16.41
CA SER A 99 7.92 45.72 -16.24
C SER A 99 8.84 44.74 -15.52
N ALA A 100 10.15 44.77 -15.80
CA ALA A 100 11.13 43.95 -15.11
C ALA A 100 11.26 44.34 -13.62
N ILE A 101 11.29 45.64 -13.32
CA ILE A 101 11.39 46.15 -11.93
C ILE A 101 10.14 45.78 -11.13
N ILE A 102 8.95 46.08 -11.65
CA ILE A 102 7.68 45.75 -10.99
C ILE A 102 7.51 44.23 -10.90
N GLY A 103 7.89 43.50 -11.95
CA GLY A 103 7.89 42.04 -11.98
C GLY A 103 8.76 41.43 -10.88
N ALA A 104 9.93 42.02 -10.58
CA ALA A 104 10.79 41.57 -9.48
C ALA A 104 10.15 41.79 -8.10
N VAL A 105 9.44 42.90 -7.90
CA VAL A 105 8.68 43.15 -6.66
C VAL A 105 7.51 42.17 -6.52
N LEU A 106 6.74 41.98 -7.59
CA LEU A 106 5.63 41.01 -7.63
C LEU A 106 6.11 39.57 -7.43
N TYR A 107 7.27 39.20 -7.98
CA TYR A 107 7.90 37.91 -7.73
C TYR A 107 8.11 37.67 -6.23
N GLY A 108 8.59 38.66 -5.47
CA GLY A 108 8.77 38.54 -4.02
C GLY A 108 7.46 38.24 -3.28
N VAL A 109 6.37 38.90 -3.67
CA VAL A 109 5.04 38.71 -3.04
C VAL A 109 4.42 37.36 -3.43
N ILE A 110 4.42 37.04 -4.73
CA ILE A 110 3.88 35.79 -5.27
C ILE A 110 4.64 34.59 -4.70
N SER A 111 5.98 34.65 -4.69
CA SER A 111 6.81 33.56 -4.16
C SER A 111 6.60 33.36 -2.66
N LYS A 112 6.55 34.42 -1.86
CA LYS A 112 6.31 34.31 -0.39
C LYS A 112 4.94 33.74 -0.07
N SER A 113 3.91 34.14 -0.82
CA SER A 113 2.54 33.60 -0.67
C SER A 113 2.48 32.12 -1.08
N ALA A 114 3.06 31.79 -2.23
CA ALA A 114 3.12 30.42 -2.73
C ALA A 114 3.94 29.50 -1.83
N ASP A 115 5.06 29.98 -1.28
CA ASP A 115 5.91 29.23 -0.36
C ASP A 115 5.19 28.94 0.97
N LYS A 116 4.41 29.90 1.51
CA LYS A 116 3.55 29.66 2.67
C LYS A 116 2.47 28.61 2.38
N GLY A 117 1.78 28.73 1.24
CA GLY A 117 0.77 27.76 0.82
C GLY A 117 1.36 26.36 0.65
N ARG A 118 2.53 26.25 0.01
CA ARG A 118 3.27 25.00 -0.16
C ARG A 118 3.76 24.42 1.15
N ALA A 119 4.28 25.23 2.07
CA ALA A 119 4.71 24.78 3.39
C ALA A 119 3.55 24.15 4.17
N ARG A 120 2.37 24.78 4.13
CA ARG A 120 1.16 24.22 4.76
C ARG A 120 0.74 22.89 4.12
N LYS A 121 0.70 22.81 2.78
CA LYS A 121 0.37 21.57 2.06
C LYS A 121 1.38 20.46 2.36
N ASN A 122 2.66 20.76 2.31
CA ASN A 122 3.72 19.79 2.61
C ASN A 122 3.69 19.34 4.08
N ALA A 123 3.36 20.22 5.01
CA ALA A 123 3.19 19.85 6.43
C ALA A 123 2.01 18.90 6.63
N ALA A 124 0.88 19.14 5.94
CA ALA A 124 -0.26 18.22 5.96
C ALA A 124 0.08 16.85 5.35
N ILE A 125 0.81 16.83 4.23
CA ILE A 125 1.33 15.60 3.61
C ILE A 125 2.28 14.86 4.58
N ASP A 126 3.17 15.59 5.26
CA ASP A 126 4.10 15.00 6.23
C ASP A 126 3.35 14.37 7.42
N GLN A 127 2.31 15.02 7.94
CA GLN A 127 1.47 14.46 8.99
C GLN A 127 0.71 13.21 8.53
N ALA A 128 0.08 13.26 7.36
CA ALA A 128 -0.63 12.10 6.80
C ALA A 128 0.31 10.92 6.58
N ASN A 129 1.50 11.18 6.01
CA ASN A 129 2.50 10.14 5.76
C ASN A 129 3.10 9.58 7.06
N ALA A 130 3.27 10.41 8.09
CA ALA A 130 3.71 9.95 9.41
C ALA A 130 2.66 9.03 10.06
N GLN A 131 1.37 9.35 9.92
CA GLN A 131 0.28 8.50 10.43
C GLN A 131 0.23 7.15 9.69
N VAL A 132 0.37 7.16 8.37
CA VAL A 132 0.46 5.92 7.56
C VAL A 132 1.67 5.08 7.96
N GLU A 133 2.82 5.72 8.15
CA GLU A 133 4.04 5.03 8.58
C GLU A 133 3.88 4.39 9.97
N ALA A 134 3.35 5.13 10.94
CA ALA A 134 3.10 4.61 12.28
C ALA A 134 2.10 3.44 12.27
N SER A 135 1.03 3.55 11.47
CA SER A 135 0.07 2.46 11.29
C SER A 135 0.75 1.23 10.67
N ASN A 136 1.47 1.39 9.56
CA ASN A 136 2.18 0.30 8.89
C ASN A 136 3.21 -0.37 9.80
N GLN A 137 3.90 0.38 10.67
CA GLN A 137 4.80 -0.17 11.67
C GLN A 137 4.06 -1.02 12.71
N ALA A 138 2.92 -0.55 13.21
CA ALA A 138 2.09 -1.33 14.13
C ALA A 138 1.53 -2.62 13.49
N LEU A 139 1.13 -2.55 12.21
CA LEU A 139 0.71 -3.73 11.44
C LEU A 139 1.86 -4.74 11.29
N ALA A 140 3.07 -4.26 10.96
CA ALA A 140 4.25 -5.11 10.84
C ALA A 140 4.58 -5.83 12.16
N GLN A 141 4.51 -5.12 13.29
CA GLN A 141 4.69 -5.72 14.61
C GLN A 141 3.62 -6.77 14.92
N SER A 142 2.35 -6.49 14.56
CA SER A 142 1.25 -7.43 14.77
C SER A 142 1.38 -8.71 13.94
N ILE A 143 1.86 -8.59 12.69
CA ILE A 143 2.19 -9.73 11.84
C ILE A 143 3.30 -10.55 12.48
N GLU A 144 4.35 -9.90 12.98
CA GLU A 144 5.48 -10.60 13.59
C GLU A 144 5.08 -11.35 14.87
N GLN A 145 4.25 -10.74 15.73
CA GLN A 145 3.66 -11.42 16.89
C GLN A 145 2.84 -12.64 16.45
N THR A 146 2.00 -12.49 15.42
CA THR A 146 1.18 -13.59 14.90
C THR A 146 2.05 -14.73 14.34
N ARG A 147 3.21 -14.42 13.74
CA ARG A 147 4.18 -15.43 13.29
C ARG A 147 4.80 -16.19 14.46
N GLN A 148 5.18 -15.50 15.53
CA GLN A 148 5.71 -16.15 16.73
C GLN A 148 4.67 -17.10 17.35
N GLU A 149 3.39 -16.73 17.35
CA GLU A 149 2.30 -17.63 17.76
C GLU A 149 2.22 -18.88 16.88
N ILE A 150 2.37 -18.74 15.55
CA ILE A 150 2.41 -19.90 14.64
C ILE A 150 3.58 -20.82 15.02
N VAL A 151 4.78 -20.28 15.21
CA VAL A 151 5.96 -21.08 15.59
C VAL A 151 5.73 -21.82 16.91
N ALA A 152 5.13 -21.18 17.91
CA ALA A 152 4.80 -21.82 19.18
C ALA A 152 3.80 -22.97 19.00
N VAL A 153 2.77 -22.80 18.17
CA VAL A 153 1.81 -23.86 17.83
C VAL A 153 2.51 -25.02 17.09
N GLN A 154 3.45 -24.72 16.21
CA GLN A 154 4.24 -25.74 15.49
C GLN A 154 5.14 -26.55 16.43
N GLN A 155 5.78 -25.90 17.41
CA GLN A 155 6.58 -26.59 18.42
C GLN A 155 5.72 -27.53 19.27
N ARG A 156 4.52 -27.09 19.67
CA ARG A 156 3.56 -27.94 20.37
C ARG A 156 3.09 -29.11 19.51
N TRP A 157 2.80 -28.87 18.23
CA TRP A 157 2.46 -29.94 17.29
C TRP A 157 3.57 -31.00 17.20
N ALA A 158 4.83 -30.56 17.04
CA ALA A 158 5.98 -31.45 16.95
C ALA A 158 6.20 -32.29 18.23
N ALA A 159 5.90 -31.72 19.41
CA ALA A 159 6.07 -32.39 20.69
C ALA A 159 4.90 -33.31 21.05
N GLU A 160 3.66 -32.84 20.87
CA GLU A 160 2.45 -33.48 21.40
C GLU A 160 1.74 -34.38 20.37
N VAL A 161 1.86 -34.07 19.07
CA VAL A 161 1.03 -34.68 18.02
C VAL A 161 1.84 -35.49 17.01
N ALA A 162 2.95 -34.93 16.52
CA ALA A 162 3.79 -35.58 15.50
C ALA A 162 4.28 -37.01 15.82
N PRO A 163 4.54 -37.40 17.09
CA PRO A 163 5.02 -38.75 17.38
C PRO A 163 4.03 -39.89 17.07
N TRP A 164 2.72 -39.60 16.97
CA TRP A 164 1.69 -40.61 16.81
C TRP A 164 0.67 -40.31 15.71
N TYR A 165 0.55 -39.05 15.26
CA TYR A 165 -0.42 -38.64 14.27
C TYR A 165 0.02 -39.03 12.84
N PRO A 166 -0.89 -39.57 12.00
CA PRO A 166 -0.59 -39.92 10.62
C PRO A 166 -0.18 -38.71 9.77
N MET A 167 1.10 -38.60 9.40
CA MET A 167 1.64 -37.42 8.69
C MET A 167 1.01 -37.18 7.32
N ASP A 168 0.57 -38.23 6.61
CA ASP A 168 -0.09 -38.11 5.30
C ASP A 168 -1.49 -37.45 5.36
N TYR A 169 -1.98 -37.20 6.58
CA TYR A 169 -3.32 -36.72 6.88
C TYR A 169 -3.28 -35.34 7.59
N ASP A 170 -2.29 -34.52 7.25
CA ASP A 170 -2.08 -33.19 7.82
C ASP A 170 -2.96 -32.09 7.17
N SER A 171 -4.27 -32.36 7.11
CA SER A 171 -5.24 -31.43 6.55
C SER A 171 -6.41 -31.21 7.50
N ILE A 172 -7.03 -30.02 7.40
CA ILE A 172 -8.23 -29.68 8.19
C ILE A 172 -9.35 -30.72 7.98
N ASP A 173 -9.56 -31.13 6.74
CA ASP A 173 -10.57 -32.15 6.40
C ASP A 173 -10.33 -33.48 7.12
N ALA A 174 -9.08 -33.94 7.16
CA ALA A 174 -8.72 -35.17 7.84
C ALA A 174 -8.84 -35.05 9.36
N VAL A 175 -8.36 -33.97 9.97
CA VAL A 175 -8.41 -33.80 11.43
C VAL A 175 -9.84 -33.63 11.95
N ASP A 176 -10.70 -32.96 11.19
CA ASP A 176 -12.13 -32.82 11.48
C ASP A 176 -12.83 -34.18 11.43
N PHE A 177 -12.54 -34.95 10.37
CA PHE A 177 -13.06 -36.30 10.23
C PHE A 177 -12.59 -37.22 11.36
N PHE A 178 -11.30 -37.17 11.70
CA PHE A 178 -10.69 -37.95 12.77
C PHE A 178 -11.32 -37.66 14.13
N LEU A 179 -11.52 -36.38 14.46
CA LEU A 179 -12.19 -35.99 15.70
C LEU A 179 -13.61 -36.54 15.74
N ALA A 180 -14.35 -36.43 14.64
CA ALA A 180 -15.71 -36.96 14.54
C ALA A 180 -15.74 -38.51 14.64
N ALA A 181 -14.80 -39.20 14.01
CA ALA A 181 -14.72 -40.66 14.02
C ALA A 181 -14.43 -41.20 15.42
N VAL A 182 -13.48 -40.60 16.14
CA VAL A 182 -13.13 -41.01 17.51
C VAL A 182 -14.23 -40.62 18.50
N ARG A 183 -14.79 -39.41 18.39
CA ARG A 183 -15.88 -38.94 19.26
C ARG A 183 -17.15 -39.78 19.13
N ASN A 184 -17.46 -40.27 17.94
CA ASN A 184 -18.62 -41.13 17.69
C ASN A 184 -18.30 -42.62 17.86
N HIS A 185 -17.16 -42.98 18.46
CA HIS A 185 -16.72 -44.36 18.67
C HIS A 185 -16.64 -45.21 17.38
N ARG A 186 -16.52 -44.57 16.21
CA ARG A 186 -16.35 -45.25 14.91
C ARG A 186 -14.91 -45.71 14.71
N ALA A 187 -13.96 -45.12 15.45
CA ALA A 187 -12.57 -45.51 15.52
C ALA A 187 -12.08 -45.46 16.97
N SER A 188 -11.29 -46.45 17.36
CA SER A 188 -10.68 -46.58 18.69
C SER A 188 -9.15 -46.58 18.65
N THR A 189 -8.58 -46.74 17.45
CA THR A 189 -7.14 -46.68 17.18
C THR A 189 -6.81 -45.70 16.06
N VAL A 190 -5.55 -45.24 16.01
CA VAL A 190 -5.04 -44.39 14.93
C VAL A 190 -5.18 -45.06 13.56
N GLN A 191 -4.94 -46.37 13.48
CA GLN A 191 -5.04 -47.15 12.25
C GLN A 191 -6.50 -47.23 11.77
N GLU A 192 -7.44 -47.54 12.66
CA GLU A 192 -8.88 -47.57 12.32
C GLU A 192 -9.36 -46.23 11.79
N MET A 193 -8.94 -45.15 12.44
CA MET A 193 -9.27 -43.78 12.06
C MET A 193 -8.75 -43.43 10.65
N ALA A 194 -7.50 -43.75 10.34
CA ALA A 194 -6.91 -43.54 9.02
C ALA A 194 -7.61 -44.39 7.93
N ASN A 195 -7.81 -45.68 8.19
CA ASN A 195 -8.48 -46.59 7.26
C ASN A 195 -9.92 -46.15 6.96
N LEU A 196 -10.66 -45.69 7.98
CA LEU A 196 -12.03 -45.20 7.84
C LEU A 196 -12.08 -43.98 6.93
N TYR A 197 -11.14 -43.04 7.10
CA TYR A 197 -11.05 -41.84 6.28
C TYR A 197 -10.69 -42.18 4.82
N GLU A 198 -9.72 -43.08 4.59
CA GLU A 198 -9.40 -43.53 3.23
C GLU A 198 -10.59 -44.18 2.54
N THR A 199 -11.33 -45.03 3.26
CA THR A 199 -12.50 -45.75 2.74
C THR A 199 -13.60 -44.78 2.35
N GLU A 200 -13.98 -43.86 3.24
CA GLU A 200 -14.99 -42.85 2.93
C GLU A 200 -14.55 -41.91 1.81
N ARG A 201 -13.29 -41.48 1.79
CA ARG A 201 -12.77 -40.64 0.72
C ARG A 201 -12.75 -41.38 -0.61
N HIS A 202 -12.45 -42.67 -0.61
CA HIS A 202 -12.53 -43.50 -1.80
C HIS A 202 -13.99 -43.63 -2.30
N GLN A 203 -14.94 -43.88 -1.40
CA GLN A 203 -16.37 -43.90 -1.72
C GLN A 203 -16.84 -42.55 -2.29
N ARG A 204 -16.53 -41.43 -1.64
CA ARG A 204 -16.85 -40.09 -2.14
C ARG A 204 -16.22 -39.82 -3.51
N ARG A 205 -14.98 -40.27 -3.77
CA ARG A 205 -14.34 -40.15 -5.09
C ARG A 205 -15.03 -40.99 -6.17
N MET A 206 -15.57 -42.16 -5.81
CA MET A 206 -16.33 -43.01 -6.72
C MET A 206 -17.74 -42.47 -6.98
N GLU A 207 -18.39 -41.91 -5.95
CA GLU A 207 -19.72 -41.30 -6.03
C GLU A 207 -19.71 -39.94 -6.75
N GLN A 208 -18.66 -39.14 -6.57
CA GLN A 208 -18.49 -37.82 -7.19
C GLN A 208 -17.72 -37.89 -8.51
N GLY A 209 -17.78 -39.03 -9.21
CA GLY A 209 -17.05 -39.29 -10.45
C GLY A 209 -16.88 -38.03 -11.31
N GLN A 210 -15.65 -37.51 -11.35
CA GLN A 210 -15.19 -36.46 -12.26
C GLN A 210 -15.54 -34.99 -11.96
N GLN A 211 -15.71 -34.57 -10.70
CA GLN A 211 -15.67 -33.13 -10.35
C GLN A 211 -14.46 -32.75 -9.49
N GLN A 212 -13.82 -31.67 -9.93
CA GLN A 212 -12.47 -31.26 -9.61
C GLN A 212 -12.25 -31.00 -8.11
N ILE A 213 -11.11 -31.49 -7.65
CA ILE A 213 -10.42 -31.16 -6.42
C ILE A 213 -10.33 -29.64 -6.28
N LEU A 214 -11.06 -29.00 -5.37
CA LEU A 214 -10.68 -27.66 -4.91
C LEU A 214 -11.35 -27.26 -3.58
N ASN A 215 -10.65 -27.59 -2.48
CA ASN A 215 -10.48 -26.77 -1.27
C ASN A 215 -9.74 -27.58 -0.20
N GLN A 216 -8.72 -28.34 -0.58
CA GLN A 216 -7.83 -28.94 0.40
C GLN A 216 -6.85 -27.87 0.85
N GLN A 217 -7.15 -27.21 1.97
CA GLN A 217 -6.15 -26.50 2.76
C GLN A 217 -5.17 -27.55 3.29
N ARG A 218 -4.22 -27.96 2.43
CA ARG A 218 -3.12 -28.82 2.85
C ARG A 218 -2.25 -28.00 3.78
N ILE A 219 -2.14 -28.45 5.03
CA ILE A 219 -1.17 -27.94 6.00
C ILE A 219 0.20 -28.60 5.76
N GLY A 220 0.34 -29.30 4.62
CA GLY A 220 1.47 -30.04 4.05
C GLY A 220 2.83 -29.36 3.97
N ASN A 221 3.02 -28.23 4.65
CA ASN A 221 4.30 -27.56 4.84
C ASN A 221 4.38 -26.87 6.21
N MET A 222 3.75 -27.40 7.27
CA MET A 222 3.83 -26.78 8.61
C MET A 222 5.30 -26.62 9.08
N LEU A 223 6.17 -27.58 8.76
CA LEU A 223 7.62 -27.54 9.06
C LEU A 223 8.44 -26.72 8.05
N GLN A 224 8.04 -26.68 6.77
CA GLN A 224 8.71 -25.88 5.73
C GLN A 224 8.37 -24.39 5.84
N LEU A 225 7.16 -24.06 6.29
CA LEU A 225 6.69 -22.70 6.55
C LEU A 225 7.51 -22.04 7.65
N GLY A 226 7.95 -22.77 8.68
CA GLY A 226 8.86 -22.24 9.71
C GLY A 226 10.14 -21.65 9.13
N ASN A 227 10.72 -22.28 8.09
CA ASN A 227 11.92 -21.77 7.42
C ASN A 227 11.63 -20.61 6.46
N LEU A 228 10.48 -20.59 5.77
CA LEU A 228 10.10 -19.48 4.89
C LEU A 228 9.67 -18.22 5.66
N PHE A 229 9.03 -18.40 6.83
CA PHE A 229 8.58 -17.30 7.70
C PHE A 229 9.71 -16.67 8.52
N MET A 230 10.72 -17.46 8.96
CA MET A 230 11.97 -16.90 9.52
C MET A 230 12.71 -16.02 8.50
N GLN A 231 12.58 -16.32 7.21
CA GLN A 231 13.33 -15.66 6.15
C GLN A 231 12.65 -14.37 5.63
N GLY A 232 11.94 -13.58 6.45
CA GLY A 232 11.67 -12.14 6.21
C GLY A 232 11.06 -11.64 4.87
N GLN A 233 10.82 -12.49 3.87
CA GLN A 233 10.61 -12.10 2.47
C GLN A 233 9.20 -11.58 2.21
N ILE A 234 8.21 -11.98 3.02
CA ILE A 234 6.83 -11.51 2.86
C ILE A 234 6.70 -10.05 3.31
N LEU A 235 7.49 -9.59 4.28
CA LEU A 235 7.43 -8.20 4.76
C LEU A 235 8.05 -7.25 3.73
N SER A 236 9.18 -7.63 3.12
CA SER A 236 9.81 -6.83 2.06
C SER A 236 8.97 -6.80 0.79
N GLN A 237 8.32 -7.91 0.44
CA GLN A 237 7.47 -7.98 -0.74
C GLN A 237 6.13 -7.23 -0.54
N ALA A 238 5.50 -7.28 0.63
CA ALA A 238 4.32 -6.46 0.92
C ALA A 238 4.65 -4.96 0.92
N GLN A 239 5.78 -4.55 1.49
CA GLN A 239 6.28 -3.17 1.40
C GLN A 239 6.60 -2.76 -0.06
N GLN A 240 7.20 -3.65 -0.86
CA GLN A 240 7.52 -3.39 -2.27
C GLN A 240 6.28 -3.38 -3.18
N ILE A 241 5.33 -4.28 -2.98
CA ILE A 241 4.07 -4.33 -3.73
C ILE A 241 3.27 -3.05 -3.46
N ASN A 242 3.26 -2.54 -2.22
CA ASN A 242 2.59 -1.28 -1.91
C ASN A 242 3.31 -0.07 -2.51
N ALA A 243 4.65 -0.05 -2.50
CA ALA A 243 5.44 0.98 -3.19
C ALA A 243 5.20 0.98 -4.71
N ASN A 244 5.06 -0.19 -5.32
CA ASN A 244 4.81 -0.35 -6.76
C ASN A 244 3.35 -0.05 -7.12
N THR A 245 2.38 -0.39 -6.28
CA THR A 245 0.95 -0.12 -6.49
C THR A 245 0.61 1.37 -6.31
N ALA A 246 1.28 2.07 -5.39
CA ALA A 246 1.22 3.53 -5.27
C ALA A 246 1.78 4.24 -6.52
N SER A 247 2.83 3.66 -7.11
CA SER A 247 3.41 4.17 -8.36
C SER A 247 2.44 3.98 -9.54
N ALA A 248 1.79 2.82 -9.62
CA ALA A 248 0.81 2.49 -10.67
C ALA A 248 -0.47 3.32 -10.57
N SER A 249 -1.04 3.50 -9.37
CA SER A 249 -2.23 4.34 -9.14
C SER A 249 -1.97 5.82 -9.47
N SER A 250 -0.80 6.35 -9.12
CA SER A 250 -0.42 7.73 -9.48
C SER A 250 -0.33 7.97 -10.99
N ASN A 251 0.08 6.95 -11.77
CA ASN A 251 0.09 7.03 -13.23
C ASN A 251 -1.34 7.00 -13.80
N LEU A 252 -2.24 6.23 -13.19
CA LEU A 252 -3.64 6.14 -13.61
C LEU A 252 -4.43 7.42 -13.29
N ASP A 253 -4.16 8.08 -12.16
CA ASP A 253 -4.81 9.34 -11.78
C ASP A 253 -4.43 10.53 -12.68
N TRP A 254 -3.18 10.59 -13.15
CA TRP A 254 -2.78 11.57 -14.16
C TRP A 254 -3.46 11.30 -15.51
N ILE A 255 -3.55 10.04 -15.92
CA ILE A 255 -4.22 9.64 -17.17
C ILE A 255 -5.73 9.95 -17.09
N ALA A 256 -6.38 9.65 -15.97
CA ALA A 256 -7.80 9.94 -15.76
C ALA A 256 -8.07 11.46 -15.76
N ASN A 257 -7.22 12.26 -15.12
CA ASN A 257 -7.35 13.73 -15.15
C ASN A 257 -7.00 14.36 -16.51
N ALA A 258 -6.11 13.74 -17.29
CA ALA A 258 -5.77 14.18 -18.63
C ALA A 258 -6.87 13.83 -19.66
N MET A 259 -7.59 12.72 -19.46
CA MET A 259 -8.66 12.28 -20.35
C MET A 259 -10.06 12.78 -19.95
N GLY A 260 -10.27 13.20 -18.70
CA GLY A 260 -11.54 13.74 -18.20
C GLY A 260 -11.84 15.20 -18.56
N LYS A 261 -10.98 15.87 -19.33
CA LYS A 261 -11.25 17.19 -19.92
C LYS A 261 -11.36 17.05 -21.43
N ARG A 262 -12.55 16.66 -21.91
CA ARG A 262 -13.01 16.94 -23.27
C ARG A 262 -14.42 17.48 -23.19
#